data_AF-A0A4U2ZTR2-F1
#
_entry.id   AF-A0A4U2ZTR2-F1
#
_cell.length_a   1.000
_cell.length_b   1.000
_cell.length_c   1.000
_cell.angle_alpha   90.00
_cell.angle_beta   90.00
_cell.angle_gamma   90.00
#
_symmetry.space_group_name_H-M   'P 1'
#
loop_
_entity.id
_entity.type
_entity.pdbx_description
1 polymer ?
#
loop_
_entity_poly.entity_id
_entity_poly.type
_entity_poly.pdbx_seq_one_letter_code
_entity_poly.pdbx_strand_id
1 'polypeptide(L)'
;MRSLWEQHVAWTRLAIISIVFNLPDVNVTVGRLLQNATHMGLSLEPFYGEDAVKKYSALIKDHLVIAADLVKAAKAGDQNAAAAIEKKWYANGDEIVAFLTSINPYIEKEEFRKMFYEHLALTKAEALAFLNKDFEASVKLYDK
;
A
#
# COMPACT_ATOMS: atom_id res chain seq x y z
N MET A 1 5.67 14.69 -4.81
CA MET A 1 5.23 13.35 -4.34
C MET A 1 4.14 13.36 -3.27
N ARG A 2 4.06 14.36 -2.36
CA ARG A 2 3.05 14.41 -1.29
C ARG A 2 1.61 14.07 -1.72
N SER A 3 1.08 14.75 -2.74
CA SER A 3 -0.30 14.50 -3.20
C SER A 3 -0.52 13.06 -3.71
N LEU A 4 0.49 12.45 -4.34
CA LEU A 4 0.38 11.06 -4.80
C LEU A 4 0.40 10.09 -3.63
N TRP A 5 1.18 10.37 -2.58
CA TRP A 5 1.17 9.60 -1.33
C TRP A 5 -0.17 9.73 -0.58
N GLU A 6 -0.72 10.93 -0.46
CA GLU A 6 -2.04 11.15 0.13
C GLU A 6 -3.13 10.42 -0.66
N GLN A 7 -3.07 10.44 -1.99
CA GLN A 7 -3.95 9.64 -2.84
C GLN A 7 -3.76 8.13 -2.63
N HIS A 8 -2.52 7.65 -2.52
CA HIS A 8 -2.24 6.24 -2.24
C HIS A 8 -2.95 5.80 -0.97
N VAL A 9 -2.76 6.53 0.13
CA VAL A 9 -3.37 6.22 1.43
C VAL A 9 -4.90 6.29 1.35
N ALA A 10 -5.45 7.37 0.77
CA ALA A 10 -6.90 7.53 0.66
C ALA A 10 -7.57 6.44 -0.19
N TRP A 11 -7.01 6.13 -1.37
CA TRP A 11 -7.57 5.10 -2.25
C TRP A 11 -7.37 3.69 -1.69
N THR A 12 -6.29 3.43 -0.95
CA THR A 12 -6.10 2.17 -0.20
C THR A 12 -7.19 1.99 0.86
N ARG A 13 -7.48 3.03 1.67
CA ARG A 13 -8.59 2.99 2.63
C ARG A 13 -9.93 2.70 1.94
N LEU A 14 -10.24 3.37 0.83
CA LEU A 14 -11.47 3.13 0.07
C LEU A 14 -11.54 1.69 -0.47
N ALA A 15 -10.44 1.17 -1.01
CA ALA A 15 -10.38 -0.21 -1.49
C ALA A 15 -10.58 -1.22 -0.35
N ILE A 16 -9.98 -1.00 0.82
CA ILE A 16 -10.20 -1.82 2.03
C ILE A 16 -11.69 -1.83 2.38
N ILE A 17 -12.33 -0.66 2.47
CA ILE A 17 -13.77 -0.54 2.77
C ILE A 17 -14.59 -1.33 1.75
N SER A 18 -14.37 -1.11 0.45
CA SER A 18 -15.10 -1.80 -0.61
C SER A 18 -14.93 -3.32 -0.53
N ILE A 19 -13.70 -3.80 -0.32
CA ILE A 19 -13.40 -5.24 -0.20
C ILE A 19 -14.06 -5.82 1.05
N VAL A 20 -13.91 -5.19 2.22
CA VAL A 20 -14.46 -5.68 3.49
C VAL A 20 -15.98 -5.79 3.42
N PHE A 21 -16.67 -4.77 2.92
CA PHE A 21 -18.13 -4.72 2.91
C PHE A 21 -18.78 -5.31 1.66
N ASN A 22 -18.02 -5.90 0.73
CA ASN A 22 -18.52 -6.41 -0.57
C ASN A 22 -19.28 -5.34 -1.35
N LEU A 23 -18.76 -4.11 -1.38
CA LEU A 23 -19.41 -3.04 -2.13
C LEU A 23 -19.34 -3.32 -3.64
N PRO A 24 -20.34 -2.89 -4.43
CA PRO A 24 -20.36 -3.12 -5.88
C PRO A 24 -19.27 -2.33 -6.63
N ASP A 25 -18.59 -1.39 -5.96
CA ASP A 25 -17.57 -0.51 -6.54
C ASP A 25 -16.15 -1.08 -6.45
N VAL A 26 -15.92 -2.26 -5.85
CA VAL A 26 -14.57 -2.84 -5.64
C VAL A 26 -13.69 -2.74 -6.88
N ASN A 27 -14.20 -3.13 -8.06
CA ASN A 27 -13.40 -3.13 -9.29
C ASN A 27 -13.01 -1.72 -9.76
N VAL A 28 -13.91 -0.74 -9.64
CA VAL A 28 -13.62 0.63 -10.07
C VAL A 28 -12.70 1.34 -9.08
N THR A 29 -12.90 1.11 -7.78
CA THR A 29 -12.08 1.68 -6.70
C THR A 29 -10.66 1.11 -6.70
N VAL A 30 -10.51 -0.22 -6.83
CA VAL A 30 -9.18 -0.85 -7.00
C VAL A 30 -8.54 -0.41 -8.31
N GLY A 31 -9.30 -0.31 -9.41
CA GLY A 31 -8.77 0.21 -10.68
C GLY A 31 -8.17 1.62 -10.54
N ARG A 32 -8.86 2.53 -9.85
CA ARG A 32 -8.36 3.88 -9.59
C ARG A 32 -7.14 3.90 -8.66
N LEU A 33 -7.11 3.01 -7.68
CA LEU A 33 -5.94 2.80 -6.81
C LEU A 33 -4.73 2.31 -7.63
N LEU A 34 -4.89 1.36 -8.54
CA LEU A 34 -3.78 0.86 -9.37
C LEU A 34 -3.24 1.93 -10.34
N GLN A 35 -4.06 2.88 -10.79
CA GLN A 35 -3.57 4.04 -11.55
C GLN A 35 -2.62 4.93 -10.73
N ASN A 36 -2.78 4.97 -9.39
CA ASN A 36 -1.85 5.70 -8.53
C ASN A 36 -0.43 5.13 -8.61
N ALA A 37 -0.26 3.81 -8.74
CA ALA A 37 1.06 3.19 -8.93
C ALA A 37 1.78 3.73 -10.18
N THR A 38 1.06 3.84 -11.31
CA THR A 38 1.60 4.42 -12.55
C THR A 38 1.98 5.88 -12.35
N HIS A 39 1.12 6.69 -11.73
CA HIS A 39 1.43 8.11 -11.50
C HIS A 39 2.60 8.32 -10.53
N MET A 40 2.73 7.46 -9.51
CA MET A 40 3.89 7.43 -8.61
C MET A 40 5.17 7.13 -9.38
N GLY A 41 5.15 6.16 -10.29
CA GLY A 41 6.25 5.91 -11.21
C GLY A 41 6.62 7.12 -12.05
N LEU A 42 5.66 7.68 -12.79
CA LEU A 42 5.87 8.82 -13.69
C LEU A 42 6.44 10.05 -12.97
N SER A 43 6.15 10.23 -11.68
CA SER A 43 6.72 11.32 -10.89
C SER A 43 8.25 11.26 -10.77
N LEU A 44 8.86 10.09 -10.98
CA LEU A 44 10.30 9.87 -10.95
C LEU A 44 10.98 10.20 -12.28
N GLU A 45 10.22 10.23 -13.38
CA GLU A 45 10.75 10.38 -14.74
C GLU A 45 11.70 11.57 -14.92
N PRO A 46 11.36 12.80 -14.44
CA PRO A 46 12.21 13.97 -14.66
C PRO A 46 13.58 13.90 -13.97
N PHE A 47 13.74 12.99 -13.01
CA PHE A 47 14.94 12.89 -12.17
C PHE A 47 15.74 11.61 -12.44
N TYR A 48 15.07 10.52 -12.78
CA TYR A 48 15.66 9.17 -12.79
C TYR A 48 15.39 8.39 -14.08
N GLY A 49 14.63 8.96 -15.03
CA GLY A 49 14.38 8.36 -16.34
C GLY A 49 13.41 7.18 -16.35
N GLU A 50 13.17 6.63 -17.54
CA GLU A 50 12.10 5.66 -17.82
C GLU A 50 12.27 4.32 -17.09
N ASP A 51 13.51 3.86 -16.89
CA ASP A 51 13.76 2.59 -16.18
C ASP A 51 13.33 2.68 -14.71
N ALA A 52 13.54 3.84 -14.07
CA ALA A 52 13.07 4.08 -12.71
C ALA A 52 11.54 4.13 -12.63
N VAL A 53 10.89 4.75 -13.62
CA VAL A 53 9.41 4.77 -13.76
C VAL A 53 8.88 3.35 -13.82
N LYS A 54 9.42 2.51 -14.72
CA LYS A 54 8.99 1.12 -14.91
C LYS A 54 9.13 0.31 -13.63
N LYS A 55 10.31 0.37 -13.00
CA LYS A 55 10.60 -0.40 -11.79
C LYS A 55 9.72 0.02 -10.61
N TYR A 56 9.60 1.33 -10.35
CA TYR A 56 8.81 1.83 -9.23
C TYR A 56 7.31 1.58 -9.42
N SER A 57 6.78 1.79 -10.63
CA SER A 57 5.37 1.51 -10.94
C SER A 57 5.03 0.05 -10.69
N ALA A 58 5.91 -0.88 -11.10
CA ALA A 58 5.72 -2.31 -10.87
C ALA A 58 5.72 -2.65 -9.37
N LEU A 59 6.71 -2.15 -8.62
CA LEU A 59 6.81 -2.39 -7.19
C LEU A 59 5.58 -1.90 -6.41
N ILE A 60 5.09 -0.69 -6.71
CA ILE A 60 3.89 -0.14 -6.06
C ILE A 60 2.62 -0.86 -6.53
N LYS A 61 2.55 -1.29 -7.79
CA LYS A 61 1.41 -2.08 -8.27
C LYS A 61 1.33 -3.42 -7.53
N ASP A 62 2.45 -4.13 -7.40
CA ASP A 62 2.52 -5.38 -6.65
C ASP A 62 2.18 -5.15 -5.17
N HIS A 63 2.67 -4.06 -4.58
CA HIS A 63 2.34 -3.64 -3.22
C HIS A 63 0.83 -3.59 -2.97
N LEU A 64 0.11 -2.90 -3.87
CA LEU A 64 -1.34 -2.69 -3.77
C LEU A 64 -2.14 -3.98 -4.02
N VAL A 65 -1.68 -4.83 -4.95
CA VAL A 65 -2.32 -6.13 -5.22
C VAL A 65 -2.15 -7.06 -4.02
N ILE A 66 -0.93 -7.16 -3.47
CA ILE A 66 -0.65 -7.98 -2.28
C ILE A 66 -1.46 -7.49 -1.07
N ALA A 67 -1.57 -6.17 -0.87
CA ALA A 67 -2.41 -5.61 0.19
C ALA A 67 -3.89 -6.00 0.03
N ALA A 68 -4.43 -5.93 -1.18
CA ALA A 68 -5.81 -6.34 -1.45
C ALA A 68 -6.03 -7.84 -1.16
N ASP A 69 -5.06 -8.69 -1.51
CA ASP A 69 -5.12 -10.12 -1.24
C ASP A 69 -4.98 -10.43 0.25
N LEU A 70 -4.18 -9.66 1.00
CA LEU A 70 -4.10 -9.75 2.46
C LEU A 70 -5.47 -9.46 3.10
N VAL A 71 -6.15 -8.40 2.67
CA VAL A 71 -7.49 -8.03 3.17
C VAL A 71 -8.50 -9.13 2.85
N LYS A 72 -8.48 -9.71 1.64
CA LYS A 72 -9.36 -10.82 1.26
C LYS A 72 -9.11 -12.07 2.11
N ALA A 73 -7.85 -12.44 2.35
CA ALA A 73 -7.50 -13.60 3.17
C ALA A 73 -7.94 -13.39 4.63
N ALA A 74 -7.67 -12.22 5.20
CA ALA A 74 -8.11 -11.86 6.55
C ALA A 74 -9.64 -11.88 6.66
N LYS A 75 -10.35 -11.35 5.67
CA LYS A 75 -11.82 -11.40 5.58
C LYS A 75 -12.37 -12.82 5.52
N ALA A 76 -11.70 -13.72 4.81
CA ALA A 76 -12.08 -15.12 4.73
C ALA A 76 -11.79 -15.91 6.01
N GLY A 77 -11.12 -15.31 7.00
CA GLY A 77 -10.69 -15.98 8.22
C GLY A 77 -9.49 -16.92 8.02
N ASP A 78 -8.83 -16.87 6.86
CA ASP A 78 -7.66 -17.72 6.54
C ASP A 78 -6.38 -17.09 7.12
N GLN A 79 -6.13 -17.37 8.40
CA GLN A 79 -4.99 -16.82 9.13
C GLN A 79 -3.65 -17.26 8.56
N ASN A 80 -3.56 -18.48 8.03
CA ASN A 80 -2.32 -19.01 7.46
C ASN A 80 -1.99 -18.29 6.15
N ALA A 81 -2.98 -18.12 5.27
CA ALA A 81 -2.80 -17.35 4.04
C ALA A 81 -2.51 -15.89 4.35
N ALA A 82 -3.23 -15.28 5.29
CA ALA A 82 -2.99 -13.89 5.69
C ALA A 82 -1.56 -13.67 6.20
N ALA A 83 -1.05 -14.54 7.08
CA ALA A 83 0.32 -14.45 7.58
C ALA A 83 1.37 -14.63 6.46
N ALA A 84 1.14 -15.56 5.52
CA ALA A 84 2.03 -15.78 4.39
C ALA A 84 2.05 -14.59 3.42
N ILE A 85 0.88 -13.99 3.15
CA ILE A 85 0.74 -12.81 2.28
C ILE A 85 1.35 -11.58 2.98
N GLU A 86 1.13 -11.40 4.28
CA GLU A 86 1.74 -10.31 5.05
C GLU A 86 3.26 -10.35 4.95
N LYS A 87 3.89 -11.53 5.09
CA LYS A 87 5.34 -11.66 4.90
C LYS A 87 5.79 -11.21 3.51
N LYS A 88 5.03 -11.55 2.46
CA LYS A 88 5.31 -11.09 1.08
C LYS A 88 5.13 -9.57 0.96
N TRP A 89 4.14 -9.00 1.63
CA TRP A 89 3.86 -7.58 1.60
C TRP A 89 4.97 -6.75 2.23
N TYR A 90 5.49 -7.18 3.39
CA TYR A 90 6.67 -6.56 4.01
C TYR A 90 7.93 -6.73 3.15
N ALA A 91 8.14 -7.89 2.54
CA ALA A 91 9.28 -8.10 1.63
C ALA A 91 9.21 -7.18 0.40
N ASN A 92 8.01 -6.98 -0.19
CA ASN A 92 7.81 -5.98 -1.24
C ASN A 92 8.06 -4.55 -0.74
N GLY A 93 7.72 -4.25 0.52
CA GLY A 93 8.09 -2.98 1.16
C GLY A 93 9.61 -2.78 1.24
N ASP A 94 10.37 -3.83 1.59
CA ASP A 94 11.83 -3.78 1.57
C ASP A 94 12.39 -3.55 0.17
N GLU A 95 11.78 -4.14 -0.87
CA GLU A 95 12.17 -3.90 -2.26
C GLU A 95 11.92 -2.45 -2.69
N ILE A 96 10.80 -1.85 -2.28
CA ILE A 96 10.49 -0.43 -2.52
C ILE A 96 11.52 0.47 -1.86
N VAL A 97 11.81 0.23 -0.58
CA VAL A 97 12.81 0.97 0.20
C VAL A 97 14.19 0.84 -0.45
N ALA A 98 14.61 -0.37 -0.79
CA ALA A 98 15.90 -0.63 -1.43
C ALA A 98 16.01 0.09 -2.78
N PHE A 99 14.96 0.07 -3.59
CA PHE A 99 14.94 0.75 -4.88
C PHE A 99 15.05 2.27 -4.71
N LEU A 100 14.19 2.90 -3.90
CA LEU A 100 14.17 4.35 -3.73
C LEU A 100 15.48 4.89 -3.14
N THR A 101 16.06 4.17 -2.17
CA THR A 101 17.36 4.53 -1.57
C THR A 101 18.54 4.32 -2.51
N SER A 102 18.44 3.39 -3.46
CA SER A 102 19.48 3.19 -4.48
C SER A 102 19.54 4.30 -5.53
N ILE A 103 18.41 4.94 -5.84
CA ILE A 103 18.35 6.01 -6.85
C ILE A 103 18.46 7.40 -6.22
N ASN A 104 18.19 7.54 -4.92
CA ASN A 104 18.26 8.81 -4.21
C ASN A 104 19.14 8.70 -2.96
N PRO A 105 20.40 9.17 -3.00
CA PRO A 105 21.34 9.06 -1.90
C PRO A 105 20.98 9.93 -0.68
N TYR A 106 19.99 10.82 -0.81
CA TYR A 106 19.51 11.65 0.30
C TYR A 106 18.40 10.98 1.12
N ILE A 107 17.99 9.77 0.77
CA ILE A 107 17.05 8.97 1.55
C ILE A 107 17.84 8.03 2.45
N GLU A 108 17.81 8.30 3.77
CA GLU A 108 18.39 7.41 4.76
C GLU A 108 17.61 6.09 4.84
N LYS A 109 18.25 5.00 4.43
CA LYS A 109 17.58 3.72 4.19
C LYS A 109 16.85 3.16 5.42
N GLU A 110 17.50 3.17 6.57
CA GLU A 110 16.92 2.58 7.78
C GLU A 110 15.78 3.44 8.35
N GLU A 111 15.89 4.77 8.27
CA GLU A 111 14.82 5.68 8.67
C GLU A 111 13.60 5.52 7.74
N PHE A 112 13.84 5.49 6.43
CA PHE A 112 12.78 5.28 5.46
C PHE A 112 12.12 3.91 5.59
N ARG A 113 12.89 2.84 5.88
CA ARG A 113 12.34 1.50 6.17
C ARG A 113 11.42 1.54 7.38
N LYS A 114 11.83 2.22 8.45
CA LYS A 114 11.03 2.35 9.67
C LYS A 114 9.69 3.03 9.39
N MET A 115 9.71 4.15 8.67
CA MET A 115 8.49 4.85 8.27
C MET A 115 7.58 3.98 7.38
N PHE A 116 8.18 3.25 6.43
CA PHE A 116 7.42 2.37 5.55
C PHE A 116 6.76 1.24 6.35
N TYR A 117 7.47 0.62 7.29
CA TYR A 117 6.91 -0.42 8.17
C TYR A 117 5.80 0.11 9.07
N GLU A 118 5.94 1.34 9.58
CA GLU A 118 4.87 2.00 10.34
C GLU A 118 3.62 2.18 9.48
N HIS A 119 3.78 2.64 8.23
CA HIS A 119 2.68 2.70 7.27
C HIS A 119 2.02 1.32 7.06
N LEU A 120 2.80 0.24 6.87
CA LEU A 120 2.24 -1.11 6.71
C LEU A 120 1.44 -1.55 7.93
N ALA A 121 1.98 -1.30 9.13
CA ALA A 121 1.34 -1.65 10.38
C ALA A 121 0.02 -0.89 10.57
N LEU A 122 0.00 0.42 10.28
CA LEU A 122 -1.19 1.27 10.38
C LEU A 122 -2.27 0.83 9.39
N THR A 123 -1.92 0.60 8.12
CA THR A 123 -2.87 0.13 7.10
C THR A 123 -3.43 -1.26 7.43
N LYS A 124 -2.60 -2.19 7.93
CA LYS A 124 -3.08 -3.49 8.41
C LYS A 124 -4.04 -3.34 9.58
N ALA A 125 -3.69 -2.52 10.58
CA ALA A 125 -4.54 -2.27 11.74
C ALA A 125 -5.89 -1.65 11.34
N GLU A 126 -5.88 -0.73 10.37
CA GLU A 126 -7.08 -0.11 9.83
C GLU A 126 -7.98 -1.16 9.13
N ALA A 127 -7.41 -2.06 8.33
CA ALA A 127 -8.14 -3.16 7.71
C ALA A 127 -8.79 -4.09 8.75
N LEU A 128 -8.07 -4.42 9.82
CA LEU A 128 -8.62 -5.20 10.94
C LEU A 128 -9.74 -4.45 11.67
N ALA A 129 -9.61 -3.13 11.85
CA ALA A 129 -10.65 -2.31 12.45
C ALA A 129 -11.95 -2.36 11.62
N PHE A 130 -11.87 -2.26 10.29
CA PHE A 130 -13.03 -2.44 9.41
C PHE A 130 -13.63 -3.85 9.49
N LEU A 131 -12.80 -4.89 9.49
CA LEU A 131 -13.25 -6.28 9.63
C LEU A 131 -14.00 -6.53 10.95
N ASN A 132 -13.54 -5.90 12.03
CA ASN A 132 -14.15 -5.97 13.36
C ASN A 132 -15.28 -4.96 13.57
N LYS A 133 -15.60 -4.13 12.57
CA LYS A 133 -16.58 -3.02 12.64
C LYS A 133 -16.25 -1.96 13.71
N ASP A 134 -14.98 -1.82 14.07
CA ASP A 134 -14.49 -0.76 14.94
C ASP A 134 -14.16 0.50 14.12
N PHE A 135 -15.21 1.22 13.74
CA PHE A 135 -15.09 2.40 12.89
C PHE A 135 -14.37 3.56 13.58
N GLU A 136 -14.49 3.69 14.90
CA GLU A 136 -13.80 4.73 15.65
C GLU A 136 -12.29 4.50 15.64
N ALA A 137 -11.84 3.26 15.86
CA ALA A 137 -10.43 2.91 15.71
C ALA A 137 -9.93 3.14 14.28
N SER A 138 -10.76 2.84 13.26
CA SER A 138 -10.38 3.06 11.85
C SER A 138 -10.05 4.54 11.57
N VAL A 139 -10.76 5.49 12.18
CA VAL A 139 -10.53 6.92 11.99
C VAL A 139 -9.26 7.34 12.73
N LYS A 140 -9.10 6.92 14.00
CA LYS A 140 -7.90 7.21 14.79
C LYS A 140 -6.62 6.65 14.20
N LEU A 141 -6.69 5.53 13.48
CA LEU A 141 -5.55 4.93 12.79
C LEU A 141 -5.18 5.68 11.51
N TYR A 142 -6.16 6.26 10.80
CA TYR A 142 -5.93 7.05 9.59
C TYR A 142 -5.24 8.39 9.87
N ASP A 143 -5.51 8.99 11.04
CA ASP A 143 -4.94 10.29 11.43
C ASP A 143 -3.50 10.21 11.98
N LYS A 144 -2.93 9.00 12.10
CA LYS A 144 -1.55 8.77 12.55
C LYS A 144 -0.59 8.73 11.37
#